data_AF-A0A7V2I7M6-F1
#
_entry.id   AF-A0A7V2I7M6-F1
#
_cell.length_a   1.000
_cell.length_b   1.000
_cell.length_c   1.000
_cell.angle_alpha   90.00
_cell.angle_beta   90.00
_cell.angle_gamma   90.00
#
_symmetry.space_group_name_H-M   'P 1'
#
loop_
_entity.id
_entity.type
_entity.pdbx_description
1 polymer ?
#
loop_
_entity_poly.entity_id
_entity_poly.type
_entity_poly.pdbx_seq_one_letter_code
_entity_poly.pdbx_strand_id
1 'polypeptide(L)'
;MTQVARYGHMLKVTVRGLRMRVTARYRLEGSVLQDSVTARMLGAESTLEIDSPDPPALVARVVRNAERGCFVMQALLHPVPVTGRTRLNGAPLEV
;
A
#
# COMPACT_ATOMS: atom_id res chain seq x y z
N MET A 1 1.02 5.37 6.72
CA MET A 1 1.48 6.08 7.94
C MET A 1 1.14 5.30 9.21
N THR A 2 -0.02 4.63 9.27
CA THR A 2 -0.47 3.77 10.38
C THR A 2 0.61 2.83 10.93
N GLN A 3 1.39 2.19 10.05
CA GLN A 3 2.43 1.26 10.50
C GLN A 3 3.63 1.96 11.14
N VAL A 4 4.06 3.12 10.65
CA VAL A 4 5.16 3.88 11.30
C VAL A 4 4.75 4.33 12.70
N ALA A 5 3.51 4.82 12.87
CA ALA A 5 2.98 5.17 14.19
C ALA A 5 2.87 3.95 15.12
N ARG A 6 2.31 2.84 14.62
CA ARG A 6 2.17 1.59 15.38
C ARG A 6 3.52 1.05 15.84
N TYR A 7 4.47 0.87 14.93
CA TYR A 7 5.78 0.31 15.27
C TYR A 7 6.66 1.32 16.01
N GLY A 8 6.47 2.62 15.81
CA GLY A 8 7.09 3.67 16.63
C GLY A 8 6.68 3.52 18.10
N HIS A 9 5.38 3.41 18.37
CA HIS A 9 4.87 3.17 19.71
C HIS A 9 5.39 1.85 20.33
N MET A 10 5.40 0.76 19.57
CA MET A 10 5.87 -0.55 20.06
C MET A 10 7.37 -0.56 20.36
N LEU A 11 8.18 0.11 19.53
CA LEU A 11 9.63 0.18 19.69
C LEU A 11 10.09 1.35 20.57
N LYS A 12 9.15 2.09 21.17
CA LYS A 12 9.39 3.26 22.03
C LYS A 12 10.22 4.34 21.35
N VAL A 13 9.91 4.59 20.08
CA VAL A 13 10.50 5.67 19.27
C VAL A 13 9.51 6.83 19.18
N THR A 14 9.98 8.01 19.54
CA THR A 14 9.30 9.29 19.47
C THR A 14 9.30 9.79 18.03
N VAL A 15 8.11 9.92 17.44
CA VAL A 15 7.90 10.54 16.13
C VAL A 15 7.16 11.86 16.36
N ARG A 16 7.82 12.99 16.08
CA ARG A 16 7.26 14.33 16.24
C ARG A 16 6.46 14.77 15.02
N GLY A 17 6.96 14.40 13.85
CA GLY A 17 6.37 14.75 12.57
C GLY A 17 6.61 13.65 11.54
N LEU A 18 5.64 13.49 10.65
CA LEU A 18 5.75 12.51 9.57
C LEU A 18 5.02 13.03 8.34
N ARG A 19 5.71 13.02 7.19
CA ARG A 19 5.15 13.38 5.89
C ARG A 19 5.50 12.29 4.89
N MET A 20 4.50 11.83 4.16
CA MET A 20 4.67 10.84 3.12
C MET A 20 4.17 11.43 1.79
N ARG A 21 4.98 11.30 0.75
CA ARG A 21 4.57 11.53 -0.64
C ARG A 21 4.61 10.20 -1.37
N VAL A 22 3.53 9.82 -2.02
CA VAL A 22 3.48 8.62 -2.88
C VAL A 22 3.05 9.05 -4.27
N THR A 23 3.83 8.67 -5.27
CA THR A 23 3.51 8.84 -6.69
C THR A 23 3.29 7.45 -7.28
N ALA A 24 2.10 7.20 -7.82
CA ALA A 24 1.77 5.94 -8.47
C ALA A 24 1.43 6.18 -9.94
N ARG A 25 1.91 5.29 -10.82
CA ARG A 25 1.63 5.32 -12.26
C ARG A 25 0.72 4.15 -12.61
N TYR A 26 -0.31 4.42 -13.40
CA TYR A 26 -1.28 3.42 -13.86
C TYR A 26 -1.45 3.52 -15.38
N ARG A 27 -1.88 2.42 -15.99
CA ARG A 27 -2.26 2.36 -17.39
C ARG A 27 -3.61 1.68 -17.51
N LEU A 28 -4.49 2.28 -18.29
CA LEU A 28 -5.80 1.76 -18.66
C LEU A 28 -5.85 1.65 -20.18
N GLU A 29 -6.27 0.50 -20.67
CA GLU A 29 -6.34 0.19 -22.11
C GLU A 29 -7.65 -0.55 -22.42
N GLY A 30 -8.02 -0.63 -23.70
CA GLY A 30 -9.22 -1.33 -24.15
C GLY A 30 -10.44 -0.42 -24.32
N SER A 31 -11.60 -1.03 -24.54
CA SER A 31 -12.87 -0.34 -24.78
C SER A 31 -13.99 -0.91 -23.94
N VAL A 32 -14.78 -0.03 -23.33
CA VAL A 32 -15.98 -0.41 -22.58
C VAL A 32 -17.00 -1.10 -23.49
N LEU A 33 -17.21 -0.58 -24.71
CA LEU A 33 -18.18 -1.16 -25.65
C LEU A 33 -17.76 -2.52 -26.20
N GLN A 34 -16.46 -2.82 -26.17
CA GLN A 34 -15.91 -4.08 -26.67
C GLN A 34 -15.56 -5.07 -25.55
N ASP A 35 -15.92 -4.76 -24.30
CA ASP A 35 -15.64 -5.60 -23.14
C ASP A 35 -14.16 -6.03 -23.00
N SER A 36 -13.25 -5.10 -23.26
CA SER A 36 -11.80 -5.40 -23.32
C SER A 36 -10.96 -4.54 -22.37
N VAL A 37 -11.61 -3.84 -21.43
CA VAL A 37 -10.93 -2.92 -20.52
C VAL A 37 -9.99 -3.69 -19.61
N THR A 38 -8.72 -3.29 -19.61
CA THR A 38 -7.72 -3.80 -18.67
C THR A 38 -6.95 -2.65 -18.03
N ALA A 39 -6.68 -2.77 -16.73
CA ALA A 39 -5.92 -1.80 -15.96
C ALA A 39 -4.72 -2.47 -15.30
N ARG A 40 -3.60 -1.75 -15.24
CA ARG A 40 -2.43 -2.18 -14.49
C ARG A 40 -1.72 -1.02 -13.80
N MET A 41 -1.14 -1.29 -12.65
CA MET A 41 -0.22 -0.40 -11.99
C MET A 41 1.18 -0.59 -12.58
N LEU A 42 1.81 0.49 -13.03
CA LEU A 42 3.15 0.47 -13.63
C LEU A 42 4.25 0.60 -12.57
N GLY A 43 3.91 1.13 -11.39
CA GLY A 43 4.82 1.27 -10.26
C GLY A 43 4.35 2.34 -9.29
N ALA A 44 4.97 2.37 -8.12
CA ALA A 44 4.85 3.45 -7.15
C ALA A 44 6.21 3.81 -6.56
N GLU A 45 6.36 5.09 -6.27
CA GLU A 45 7.51 5.69 -5.61
C GLU A 45 7.00 6.35 -4.32
N SER A 46 7.70 6.14 -3.21
CA SER A 46 7.34 6.78 -1.94
C SER A 46 8.53 7.50 -1.33
N THR A 47 8.30 8.71 -0.81
CA THR A 47 9.25 9.48 -0.02
C THR A 47 8.66 9.73 1.36
N LEU A 48 9.34 9.24 2.39
CA LEU A 48 8.96 9.36 3.79
C LEU A 48 9.93 10.29 4.51
N GLU A 49 9.42 11.43 4.97
CA GLU A 49 10.11 12.37 5.84
C GLU A 49 9.64 12.14 7.29
N ILE A 50 10.58 11.97 8.22
CA ILE A 50 10.30 11.74 9.64
C ILE A 50 11.12 12.74 10.47
N ASP A 51 10.46 13.42 11.39
CA ASP A 51 11.09 14.19 12.47
C ASP A 51 11.05 13.37 13.76
N SER A 52 12.23 13.09 14.32
CA SER A 52 12.41 12.32 15.54
C SER A 52 13.70 12.76 16.25
N PRO A 53 13.68 12.90 17.59
CA PRO A 53 14.89 13.14 18.38
C PRO A 53 15.71 11.87 18.64
N ASP A 54 15.19 10.69 18.29
CA ASP A 54 15.83 9.42 18.63
C ASP A 54 16.95 9.04 17.65
N PRO A 55 17.88 8.15 18.07
CA PRO A 55 18.96 7.68 17.21
C PRO A 55 18.47 7.16 15.83
N PRO A 56 19.12 7.53 14.71
CA PRO A 56 18.70 7.13 13.37
C PRO A 56 18.53 5.61 13.18
N ALA A 57 19.36 4.81 13.86
CA ALA A 57 19.28 3.35 13.80
C ALA A 57 17.95 2.80 14.35
N LEU A 58 17.39 3.42 15.40
CA LEU A 58 16.10 3.05 15.98
C LEU A 58 14.94 3.45 15.05
N VAL A 59 14.99 4.68 14.50
CA VAL A 59 14.00 5.16 13.53
C VAL A 59 14.01 4.27 12.28
N ALA A 60 15.18 3.89 11.77
CA ALA A 60 15.30 2.97 10.65
C ALA A 60 14.71 1.59 10.96
N ARG A 61 14.82 1.11 12.21
CA ARG A 61 14.16 -0.13 12.65
C ARG A 61 12.64 0.00 12.59
N VAL A 62 12.08 1.14 12.99
CA VAL A 62 10.64 1.42 12.85
C VAL A 62 10.21 1.39 11.39
N VAL A 63 10.94 2.09 10.51
CA VAL A 63 10.61 2.16 9.06
C VAL A 63 10.62 0.77 8.43
N ARG A 64 11.67 -0.04 8.67
CA ARG A 64 11.73 -1.42 8.16
C ARG A 64 10.55 -2.28 8.61
N ASN A 65 10.15 -2.17 9.88
CA ASN A 65 8.97 -2.89 10.38
C ASN A 65 7.70 -2.35 9.72
N ALA A 66 7.59 -1.04 9.53
CA ALA A 66 6.44 -0.41 8.92
C ALA A 66 6.22 -0.82 7.46
N GLU A 67 7.28 -0.92 6.67
CA GLU A 67 7.21 -1.37 5.26
C GLU A 67 6.88 -2.86 5.17
N ARG A 68 7.53 -3.70 5.98
CA ARG A 68 7.25 -5.15 6.05
C ARG A 68 5.86 -5.46 6.57
N GLY A 69 5.33 -4.63 7.48
CA GLY A 69 3.99 -4.76 8.04
C GLY A 69 2.90 -4.04 7.23
N CYS A 70 3.23 -3.35 6.14
CA CYS A 70 2.25 -2.64 5.33
C CYS A 70 1.56 -3.62 4.37
N PHE A 71 0.33 -4.04 4.70
CA PHE A 71 -0.44 -4.99 3.88
C PHE A 71 -0.52 -4.62 2.41
N VAL A 72 -0.77 -3.35 2.07
CA VAL A 72 -0.84 -2.90 0.67
C VAL A 72 0.50 -3.04 -0.04
N MET A 73 1.59 -2.61 0.60
CA MET A 73 2.93 -2.73 0.00
C MET A 73 3.32 -4.20 -0.18
N GLN A 74 3.03 -5.06 0.80
CA GLN A 74 3.29 -6.49 0.69
C GLN A 74 2.43 -7.15 -0.40
N ALA A 75 1.16 -6.77 -0.57
CA ALA A 75 0.31 -7.29 -1.64
C ALA A 75 0.80 -6.85 -3.05
N LEU A 76 1.43 -5.67 -3.16
CA LEU A 76 2.04 -5.21 -4.41
C LEU A 76 3.37 -5.91 -4.72
N LEU A 77 4.19 -6.19 -3.70
CA LEU A 77 5.49 -6.88 -3.85
C LEU A 77 5.35 -8.40 -3.99
N HIS A 78 4.31 -8.97 -3.36
CA HIS A 78 3.99 -10.39 -3.34
C HIS A 78 2.52 -10.58 -3.71
N PRO A 79 2.19 -10.58 -5.02
CA PRO A 79 0.82 -10.71 -5.49
C PRO A 79 0.17 -11.99 -4.97
N VAL A 80 -1.04 -11.85 -4.42
CA VAL A 80 -1.88 -12.96 -3.97
C VAL A 80 -3.11 -13.10 -4.87
N PRO A 81 -3.70 -14.29 -5.02
CA PRO A 81 -4.94 -14.46 -5.75
C PRO A 81 -6.07 -13.61 -5.16
N VAL A 82 -6.78 -12.88 -6.02
CA VAL A 82 -8.01 -12.16 -5.66
C VAL A 82 -9.18 -12.94 -6.22
N THR A 83 -10.14 -13.31 -5.37
CA THR A 83 -11.36 -14.01 -5.79
C THR A 83 -12.57 -13.11 -5.61
N GLY A 84 -13.33 -12.93 -6.69
CA GLY A 84 -14.58 -12.17 -6.71
C GLY A 84 -15.75 -13.07 -7.02
N ARG A 85 -16.92 -12.77 -6.47
CA ARG A 85 -18.19 -13.40 -6.84
C ARG A 85 -19.23 -12.31 -7.04
N THR A 86 -19.87 -12.31 -8.20
CA THR A 86 -20.92 -11.35 -8.52
C THR A 86 -22.28 -12.03 -8.40
N ARG A 87 -23.26 -11.29 -7.85
CA ARG A 87 -24.66 -11.75 -7.82
C ARG A 87 -25.56 -10.65 -8.38
N LEU A 88 -26.45 -11.02 -9.29
CA LEU A 88 -27.46 -10.14 -9.86
C LEU A 88 -28.83 -10.56 -9.31
N ASN A 89 -29.51 -9.64 -8.61
CA ASN A 89 -30.84 -9.88 -8.01
C ASN A 89 -30.90 -11.14 -7.14
N GLY A 90 -29.82 -11.42 -6.41
CA GLY A 90 -29.74 -12.57 -5.52
C GLY A 90 -29.37 -13.90 -6.20
N ALA A 91 -29.13 -13.94 -7.51
CA ALA A 91 -28.59 -15.11 -8.21
C ALA A 91 -27.10 -14.92 -8.56
N PRO A 92 -26.25 -15.96 -8.53
CA PRO A 92 -24.88 -15.88 -9.05
C PRO A 92 -24.88 -15.39 -10.51
N LEU A 93 -23.97 -14.48 -10.84
CA LEU A 93 -23.73 -13.99 -12.20
C LEU A 93 -22.34 -14.46 -12.63
N GLU A 94 -22.26 -15.17 -13.75
CA GLU A 94 -21.00 -15.46 -14.43
C GLU A 94 -20.56 -14.21 -15.20
N VAL A 95 -19.31 -13.79 -14.95
CA VAL A 95 -18.62 -12.63 -15.54
C VAL A 95 -17.21 -13.03 -15.90
#